data_AF-A0A4R7KUE7-F1
#
_entry.id   AF-A0A4R7KUE7-F1
#
_cell.length_a   1.000
_cell.length_b   1.000
_cell.length_c   1.000
_cell.angle_alpha   90.00
_cell.angle_beta   90.00
_cell.angle_gamma   90.00
#
_symmetry.space_group_name_H-M   'P 1'
#
loop_
_entity.id
_entity.type
_entity.pdbx_description
1 polymer ?
#
loop_
_entity_poly.entity_id
_entity_poly.type
_entity_poly.pdbx_seq_one_letter_code
_entity_poly.pdbx_strand_id
1 'polypeptide(L)' 'MKYVILTTRGCNRCDLARKLLEENGVEYREVDAITSGGIELVLKYNTNMMPSIIDIENNRVFSISDFKRFLEMQNYRY' A
#
# COMPACT_ATOMS: atom_id res chain seq x y z
N MET A 1 5.68 3.53 -11.74
CA MET A 1 4.76 3.48 -10.58
C MET A 1 5.25 2.44 -9.58
N LYS A 2 5.77 2.91 -8.44
CA LYS A 2 6.50 2.10 -7.44
C LYS A 2 5.60 1.43 -6.39
N TYR A 3 4.49 2.05 -6.03
CA TYR A 3 3.62 1.54 -4.97
C TYR A 3 2.29 1.05 -5.50
N VAL A 4 1.81 -0.05 -4.93
CA VAL A 4 0.46 -0.58 -5.16
C VAL A 4 -0.25 -0.67 -3.83
N ILE A 5 -1.47 -0.18 -3.73
CA ILE A 5 -2.33 -0.42 -2.58
C ILE A 5 -3.36 -1.50 -2.93
N LEU A 6 -3.34 -2.59 -2.18
CA LEU A 6 -4.42 -3.58 -2.21
C LEU A 6 -5.54 -3.13 -1.27
N THR A 7 -6.75 -3.04 -1.80
CA THR A 7 -7.95 -2.61 -1.05
C THR A 7 -9.10 -3.59 -1.25
N THR A 8 -10.16 -3.42 -0.49
CA THR A 8 -11.44 -4.11 -0.68
C THR A 8 -12.59 -3.13 -0.53
N ARG A 9 -13.74 -3.42 -1.14
CA ARG A 9 -14.93 -2.59 -0.99
C ARG A 9 -15.39 -2.54 0.47
N GLY A 10 -15.78 -1.34 0.93
CA GLY A 10 -16.26 -1.11 2.31
C GLY A 10 -15.17 -1.03 3.38
N CYS A 11 -13.90 -0.90 2.97
CA CYS A 11 -12.75 -0.83 3.88
C CYS A 11 -12.42 0.62 4.28
N ASN A 12 -12.93 1.08 5.44
CA ASN A 12 -12.61 2.41 5.97
C ASN A 12 -11.10 2.63 6.18
N ARG A 13 -10.35 1.58 6.50
CA ARG A 13 -8.89 1.64 6.65
C ARG A 13 -8.19 1.91 5.32
N CYS A 14 -8.78 1.50 4.21
CA CYS A 14 -8.25 1.71 2.87
C CYS A 14 -8.30 3.20 2.50
N ASP A 15 -9.34 3.93 2.94
CA ASP A 15 -9.42 5.39 2.79
C ASP A 15 -8.25 6.10 3.52
N LEU A 16 -7.91 5.64 4.73
CA LEU A 16 -6.76 6.18 5.49
C LEU A 16 -5.43 5.95 4.77
N ALA A 17 -5.27 4.78 4.13
CA ALA A 17 -4.06 4.46 3.38
C ALA A 17 -3.95 5.31 2.10
N ARG A 18 -5.05 5.54 1.37
CA ARG A 18 -5.07 6.47 0.22
C ARG A 18 -4.68 7.87 0.66
N LYS A 19 -5.32 8.38 1.72
CA LYS A 19 -5.04 9.71 2.27
C LYS A 19 -3.57 9.86 2.68
N LEU A 20 -3.00 8.86 3.35
CA LEU A 20 -1.58 8.86 3.70
C LEU A 20 -0.67 9.00 2.47
N LEU A 21 -0.95 8.25 1.40
CA LEU A 21 -0.17 8.30 0.16
C LEU A 21 -0.32 9.66 -0.54
N GLU A 22 -1.55 10.17 -0.65
CA GLU A 22 -1.87 11.44 -1.30
C GLU A 22 -1.27 12.65 -0.58
N GLU A 23 -1.41 12.72 0.76
CA GLU A 23 -0.85 13.81 1.58
C GLU A 23 0.68 13.87 1.53
N ASN A 24 1.33 12.76 1.19
CA ASN A 24 2.79 12.68 1.05
C ASN A 24 3.24 12.68 -0.42
N GLY A 25 2.34 12.95 -1.38
CA GLY A 25 2.67 13.02 -2.81
C GLY A 25 3.22 11.72 -3.40
N VAL A 26 2.85 10.57 -2.82
CA VAL A 26 3.33 9.25 -3.25
C VAL A 26 2.48 8.77 -4.41
N GLU A 27 3.09 8.53 -5.57
CA GLU A 27 2.41 7.92 -6.72
C GLU A 27 2.11 6.43 -6.45
N TYR A 28 0.85 6.02 -6.60
CA TYR A 28 0.40 4.66 -6.36
C TYR A 28 -0.67 4.18 -7.35
N ARG A 29 -0.77 2.85 -7.49
CA ARG A 29 -1.89 2.18 -8.14
C ARG A 29 -2.77 1.51 -7.10
N GLU A 30 -4.08 1.69 -7.18
CA GLU A 30 -5.02 0.90 -6.40
C GLU A 30 -5.47 -0.35 -7.16
N VAL A 31 -5.56 -1.48 -6.44
CA VAL A 31 -6.07 -2.75 -6.97
C VAL A 31 -6.99 -3.38 -5.92
N ASP A 32 -8.20 -3.76 -6.33
CA ASP A 32 -9.13 -4.48 -5.48
C ASP A 32 -8.66 -5.94 -5.32
N ALA A 33 -8.46 -6.37 -4.08
CA ALA A 33 -7.90 -7.67 -3.71
C ALA A 33 -8.76 -8.86 -4.18
N ILE A 34 -10.04 -8.65 -4.49
CA ILE A 34 -10.94 -9.72 -4.99
C ILE A 34 -10.91 -9.88 -6.51
N THR A 35 -10.24 -8.98 -7.24
CA THR A 35 -10.07 -9.11 -8.69
C THR A 35 -8.94 -10.09 -9.01
N SER A 36 -8.91 -10.66 -10.23
CA SER A 36 -7.86 -11.58 -10.65
C SER A 36 -6.44 -11.02 -10.43
N GLY A 37 -6.22 -9.76 -10.81
CA GLY A 37 -4.93 -9.09 -10.58
C GLY A 37 -4.64 -8.82 -9.09
N GLY A 38 -5.67 -8.56 -8.28
CA GLY A 38 -5.53 -8.43 -6.83
C GLY A 38 -5.13 -9.74 -6.17
N ILE A 39 -5.76 -10.86 -6.57
CA ILE A 39 -5.45 -12.20 -6.07
C ILE A 39 -4.00 -12.60 -6.41
N GLU A 40 -3.55 -12.31 -7.64
CA GLU A 40 -2.15 -12.55 -8.02
C GLU A 40 -1.16 -11.79 -7.13
N LEU A 41 -1.46 -10.53 -6.79
CA LEU A 41 -0.63 -9.73 -5.89
C LEU A 41 -0.67 -10.27 -4.44
N VAL A 42 -1.84 -10.66 -3.95
CA VAL A 42 -2.01 -11.31 -2.62
C VAL A 42 -1.11 -12.54 -2.51
N LEU A 43 -1.13 -13.41 -3.51
CA LEU A 43 -0.31 -14.62 -3.55
C LEU A 43 1.18 -14.30 -3.70
N LYS A 44 1.54 -13.41 -4.62
CA LYS A 44 2.95 -13.04 -4.89
C LYS A 44 3.64 -12.41 -3.68
N TYR A 45 2.94 -11.52 -2.98
CA TYR A 45 3.49 -10.76 -1.85
C TYR A 45 3.12 -11.36 -0.49
N ASN A 46 2.44 -12.52 -0.48
CA ASN A 46 1.99 -13.22 0.71
C ASN A 46 1.32 -12.30 1.74
N THR A 47 0.35 -11.49 1.29
CA THR A 47 -0.40 -10.58 2.16
C THR A 47 -1.88 -10.92 2.19
N ASN A 48 -2.44 -11.02 3.39
CA ASN A 48 -3.85 -11.33 3.63
C ASN A 48 -4.58 -10.22 4.40
N MET A 49 -3.94 -9.06 4.60
CA MET A 49 -4.51 -7.93 5.33
C MET A 49 -4.80 -6.76 4.40
N MET A 50 -5.97 -6.13 4.57
CA MET A 50 -6.37 -4.99 3.76
C MET A 50 -6.62 -3.74 4.64
N PRO A 51 -6.12 -2.55 4.23
CA PRO A 51 -5.25 -2.34 3.07
C PRO A 51 -3.83 -2.89 3.30
N SER A 52 -3.16 -3.21 2.19
CA SER A 52 -1.71 -3.46 2.16
C SER A 52 -1.05 -2.52 1.17
N ILE A 53 0.04 -1.86 1.58
CA ILE A 53 0.85 -1.00 0.70
C ILE A 53 2.06 -1.83 0.26
N ILE A 54 2.15 -2.10 -1.04
CA ILE A 54 3.20 -2.91 -1.65
C ILE A 54 4.19 -1.98 -2.35
N ASP A 55 5.46 -2.09 -1.98
CA ASP A 55 6.59 -1.55 -2.73
C ASP A 55 7.05 -2.62 -3.73
N ILE A 56 6.73 -2.41 -5.01
CA ILE A 56 7.02 -3.41 -6.03
C ILE A 56 8.52 -3.50 -6.36
N GLU A 57 9.25 -2.40 -6.19
CA GLU A 57 10.68 -2.33 -6.49
C GLU A 57 11.51 -3.07 -5.44
N ASN A 58 11.12 -2.92 -4.17
CA ASN A 58 11.82 -3.52 -3.02
C ASN A 58 11.20 -4.85 -2.56
N ASN A 59 10.21 -5.36 -3.28
CA ASN A 59 9.46 -6.56 -2.96
C ASN A 59 8.97 -6.62 -1.50
N ARG A 60 8.41 -5.50 -1.02
CA ARG A 60 8.09 -5.32 0.40
C ARG A 60 6.62 -4.94 0.58
N VAL A 61 6.01 -5.48 1.64
CA VAL A 61 4.66 -5.11 2.08
C VAL A 61 4.76 -4.28 3.35
N PHE A 62 3.95 -3.24 3.42
CA PHE A 62 3.79 -2.38 4.58
C PHE A 62 2.34 -2.40 5.07
N SER A 63 2.19 -2.40 6.39
CA SER A 63 0.97 -1.87 7.01
C SER A 63 0.95 -0.34 6.88
N ILE A 64 -0.20 0.29 7.11
CA ILE A 64 -0.33 1.76 7.10
C ILE A 64 0.66 2.40 8.09
N SER A 65 0.75 1.86 9.31
CA SER A 65 1.62 2.38 10.36
C SER A 65 3.10 2.25 10.00
N ASP A 66 3.50 1.11 9.44
CA ASP A 66 4.88 0.88 9.02
C ASP A 66 5.27 1.81 7.86
N PHE A 67 4.35 2.02 6.93
CA PHE A 67 4.58 2.92 5.80
C PHE A 67 4.70 4.37 6.26
N LYS A 68 3.83 4.82 7.19
CA LYS A 68 3.93 6.15 7.78
C LYS A 68 5.30 6.39 8.43
N ARG A 69 5.75 5.45 9.26
CA ARG A 69 7.07 5.53 9.89
C ARG A 69 8.20 5.53 8.86
N PHE A 70 8.06 4.73 7.80
CA PHE A 70 9.01 4.72 6.70
C PHE A 70 9.13 6.09 6.03
N LEU A 71 8.01 6.76 5.72
CA LEU A 71 8.00 8.10 5.14
C LEU A 71 8.65 9.14 6.06
N GLU A 72 8.31 9.11 7.37
CA GLU A 72 8.93 9.98 8.37
C GLU A 72 10.45 9.83 8.35
N MET A 73 10.97 8.59 8.34
CA MET A 73 12.41 8.33 8.29
C MET A 73 13.09 8.79 7.00
N GLN A 74 12.39 8.83 5.86
CA GLN A 74 12.93 9.38 4.61
C GLN A 74 13.01 10.91 4.67
N ASN A 75 12.01 11.56 5.25
CA ASN A 75 11.97 13.02 5.37
C ASN A 75 13.02 13.56 6.34
N TYR A 76 13.45 12.79 7.34
CA TYR A 76 14.56 13.16 8.24
C TYR A 76 15.97 13.07 7.60
N ARG A 77 16.09 12.56 6.37
CA ARG A 77 17.38 12.40 5.67
C ARG A 77 17.75 13.57 4.75
N TYR A 78 16.95 14.63 4.77
CA TYR A 78 17.19 15.90 4.08
C TYR A 78 17.07 17.07 5.08
#